data_AF-A0A927P774-F1
#
_entry.id   AF-A0A927P774-F1
#
_cell.length_a   1.000
_cell.length_b   1.000
_cell.length_c   1.000
_cell.angle_alpha   90.00
_cell.angle_beta   90.00
_cell.angle_gamma   90.00
#
_symmetry.space_group_name_H-M   'P 1'
#
loop_
_entity.id
_entity.type
_entity.pdbx_description
1 polymer ?
#
loop_
_entity_poly.entity_id
_entity_poly.type
_entity_poly.pdbx_seq_one_letter_code
_entity_poly.pdbx_strand_id
1 'polypeptide(L)'
;MKPIHEIEKSYQVVVVGGGLSGMCAAIAAARNGAKVALIQNRSVLGGNASSEIRMHVVGANCHNSKPDMCETGILMEILLENKRRNPYHTFPVWDTIMWEKVRFQDGLDLYLNTCMETAEVVDGEIKSINCFQNSTETMFTFRGDIFIDATGHGTLGVLAGAASRIGSEGKAEFNEPNAPDEPNDTTMGNSMMFQAIDRGEPVEFIKPEWAYTFTEDNLKYRTHVDKVYSLGDMGKPTDFKAGKDNNLPEFYNLDSGYWWIELGGQYDDIIGQGEEIRDELAKCVYGVWDHIKNVEDHGAQNYDLNWVGFVPGYRESRRLEGDYILTECDVRASRIFEDAVAYGGWPMDEHVRCGIMDFDKLPSRIFNFDGCYTIPYRSFYSKDVKNMMMAGRDISTSKMAFGTTRVMGTCAVGGQAAGTAAALAIKYGITPKEVSAHITELQQTLLKQDCYIPGFANTDEADIARNAKVTASSEMPGSEAANVINGVARKVEDSENAWESAPLSEGEAWIRLDLPEPKPVSQLRLTFDPNLSREIMPSITATVRNRQCKGMPDELVKDYAVTLKKGDEVVFEKKIAGNYQRLNVIDLPETVEADSLTVTVTATHDHPAARIFEIRMY
;
A
#
# COMPACT_ATOMS: atom_id res chain seq x y z
N MET A 1 24.62 12.98 -25.13
CA MET A 1 26.02 12.62 -24.79
C MET A 1 26.27 11.22 -25.33
N LYS A 2 27.44 10.88 -25.88
CA LYS A 2 27.70 9.47 -26.26
C LYS A 2 27.97 8.71 -24.95
N PRO A 3 27.20 7.66 -24.62
CA PRO A 3 27.34 7.01 -23.33
C PRO A 3 28.67 6.26 -23.21
N ILE A 4 29.19 6.19 -21.98
CA ILE A 4 30.47 5.51 -21.70
C ILE A 4 30.28 3.99 -21.79
N HIS A 5 29.15 3.50 -21.27
CA HIS A 5 28.75 2.10 -21.32
C HIS A 5 27.36 1.96 -21.92
N GLU A 6 27.16 0.91 -22.72
CA GLU A 6 25.88 0.54 -23.31
C GLU A 6 25.61 -0.94 -23.02
N ILE A 7 24.44 -1.24 -22.46
CA ILE A 7 24.05 -2.61 -22.08
C ILE A 7 22.60 -2.86 -22.49
N GLU A 8 22.38 -3.91 -23.27
CA GLU A 8 21.04 -4.42 -23.55
C GLU A 8 20.67 -5.54 -22.57
N LYS A 9 19.42 -5.54 -22.09
CA LYS A 9 18.86 -6.57 -21.21
C LYS A 9 17.46 -6.95 -21.68
N SER A 10 17.08 -8.20 -21.44
CA SER A 10 15.75 -8.72 -21.77
C SER A 10 15.12 -9.42 -20.57
N TYR A 11 13.86 -9.09 -20.35
CA TYR A 11 13.00 -9.57 -19.26
C TYR A 11 11.63 -9.94 -19.83
N GLN A 12 10.84 -10.67 -19.06
CA GLN A 12 9.44 -10.91 -19.40
C GLN A 12 8.57 -9.74 -18.93
N VAL A 13 8.83 -9.25 -17.72
CA VAL A 13 8.13 -8.09 -17.14
C VAL A 13 9.13 -6.99 -16.79
N VAL A 14 8.87 -5.77 -17.23
CA VAL A 14 9.66 -4.58 -16.87
C VAL A 14 8.76 -3.62 -16.09
N VAL A 15 9.11 -3.34 -14.84
CA VAL A 15 8.39 -2.40 -13.96
C VAL A 15 9.20 -1.12 -13.84
N VAL A 16 8.59 0.03 -14.12
CA VAL A 16 9.25 1.33 -14.05
C VAL A 16 8.65 2.15 -12.91
N GLY A 17 9.42 2.36 -11.85
CA GLY A 17 9.03 3.07 -10.64
C GLY A 17 9.09 2.18 -9.39
N GLY A 18 9.95 2.54 -8.44
CA GLY A 18 10.22 1.80 -7.20
C GLY A 18 9.39 2.26 -5.99
N GLY A 19 8.21 2.83 -6.20
CA GLY A 19 7.24 3.08 -5.13
C GLY A 19 6.64 1.78 -4.60
N LEU A 20 5.81 1.86 -3.55
CA LEU A 20 5.17 0.66 -2.98
C LEU A 20 4.36 -0.13 -4.01
N SER A 21 3.67 0.53 -4.96
CA SER A 21 2.97 -0.15 -6.05
C SER A 21 3.91 -0.93 -6.95
N GLY A 22 4.95 -0.29 -7.49
CA GLY A 22 5.90 -0.93 -8.41
C GLY A 22 6.74 -2.03 -7.73
N MET A 23 7.11 -1.85 -6.46
CA MET A 23 7.75 -2.90 -5.67
C MET A 23 6.84 -4.12 -5.52
N CYS A 24 5.60 -3.92 -5.10
CA CYS A 24 4.65 -5.01 -4.92
C CYS A 24 4.34 -5.70 -6.25
N ALA A 25 4.23 -4.94 -7.35
CA ALA A 25 4.06 -5.50 -8.69
C ALA A 25 5.26 -6.36 -9.11
N ALA A 26 6.48 -5.87 -8.93
CA ALA A 26 7.68 -6.58 -9.31
C ALA A 26 7.87 -7.88 -8.51
N ILE A 27 7.66 -7.83 -7.19
CA ILE A 27 7.72 -9.02 -6.32
C ILE A 27 6.62 -10.02 -6.69
N ALA A 28 5.38 -9.55 -6.90
CA ALA A 28 4.27 -10.43 -7.27
C ALA A 28 4.50 -11.12 -8.62
N ALA A 29 4.98 -10.39 -9.63
CA ALA A 29 5.30 -10.97 -10.93
C ALA A 29 6.40 -12.05 -10.81
N ALA A 30 7.47 -11.77 -10.06
CA ALA A 30 8.57 -12.70 -9.87
C ALA A 30 8.16 -13.97 -9.10
N ARG A 31 7.39 -13.83 -8.02
CA ARG A 31 6.86 -14.96 -7.24
C ARG A 31 5.91 -15.86 -8.04
N ASN A 32 5.28 -15.32 -9.08
CA ASN A 32 4.44 -16.06 -10.01
C ASN A 32 5.21 -16.55 -11.26
N GLY A 33 6.55 -16.53 -11.21
CA GLY A 33 7.42 -17.21 -12.18
C GLY A 33 7.94 -16.35 -13.33
N ALA A 34 7.60 -15.06 -13.39
CA ALA A 34 8.14 -14.18 -14.42
C ALA A 34 9.59 -13.75 -14.09
N LYS A 35 10.42 -13.56 -15.12
CA LYS A 35 11.71 -12.88 -15.00
C LYS A 35 11.50 -11.37 -15.10
N VAL A 36 11.82 -10.65 -14.03
CA VAL A 36 11.41 -9.25 -13.83
C VAL A 36 12.60 -8.30 -13.70
N ALA A 37 12.46 -7.10 -14.27
CA ALA A 37 13.30 -5.94 -13.91
C ALA A 37 12.46 -4.88 -13.19
N LEU A 38 12.94 -4.38 -12.05
CA LEU A 38 12.43 -3.18 -11.40
C LEU A 38 13.42 -2.03 -11.58
N ILE A 39 12.97 -0.97 -12.24
CA ILE A 39 13.77 0.21 -12.59
C ILE A 39 13.30 1.38 -11.74
N GLN A 40 14.20 1.96 -10.95
CA GLN A 40 13.93 3.08 -10.07
C GLN A 40 14.94 4.20 -10.31
N ASN A 41 14.43 5.42 -10.51
CA ASN A 41 15.24 6.58 -10.86
C ASN A 41 16.07 7.13 -9.68
N ARG A 42 15.78 6.72 -8.45
CA ARG A 42 16.48 7.16 -7.22
C ARG A 42 17.22 6.02 -6.51
N SER A 43 17.94 6.38 -5.45
CA SER A 43 18.80 5.46 -4.68
C SER A 43 18.03 4.61 -3.67
N VAL A 44 16.79 4.96 -3.36
CA VAL A 44 15.95 4.22 -2.42
C VAL A 44 14.60 3.86 -3.02
N LEU A 45 13.98 2.82 -2.45
CA LEU A 45 12.65 2.33 -2.78
C LEU A 45 11.60 2.89 -1.81
N GLY A 46 10.32 2.71 -2.13
CA GLY A 46 9.19 3.10 -1.29
C GLY A 46 8.48 4.38 -1.73
N GLY A 47 9.03 5.13 -2.69
CA GLY A 47 8.41 6.35 -3.19
C GLY A 47 8.20 7.37 -2.07
N ASN A 48 6.95 7.84 -1.87
CA ASN A 48 6.62 8.77 -0.79
C ASN A 48 6.84 8.17 0.62
N ALA A 49 6.88 6.83 0.75
CA ALA A 49 7.16 6.16 2.03
C ALA A 49 8.65 5.97 2.32
N SER A 50 9.55 6.36 1.41
CA SER A 50 11.00 6.27 1.62
C SER A 50 11.51 7.29 2.64
N SER A 51 12.76 7.15 3.07
CA SER A 51 13.43 8.15 3.92
C SER A 51 13.55 9.55 3.30
N GLU A 52 13.41 9.69 1.97
CA GLU A 52 13.50 10.95 1.23
C GLU A 52 12.29 11.87 1.50
N ILE A 53 11.12 11.29 1.78
CA ILE A 53 9.82 11.99 1.88
C ILE A 53 9.12 11.71 3.22
N ARG A 54 9.26 10.48 3.73
CA ARG A 54 8.81 10.02 5.05
C ARG A 54 7.30 10.03 5.30
N MET A 55 6.51 9.83 4.25
CA MET A 55 5.07 9.68 4.40
C MET A 55 4.72 8.29 4.95
N HIS A 56 3.83 8.25 5.94
CA HIS A 56 3.37 6.99 6.51
C HIS A 56 2.50 6.23 5.51
N VAL A 57 2.58 4.90 5.52
CA VAL A 57 1.81 4.04 4.61
C VAL A 57 0.39 3.86 5.13
N VAL A 58 -0.51 4.75 4.71
CA VAL A 58 -1.95 4.68 5.02
C VAL A 58 -2.76 4.14 3.85
N GLY A 59 -3.98 3.69 4.16
CA GLY A 59 -4.85 3.03 3.23
C GLY A 59 -6.29 2.91 3.74
N ALA A 60 -6.97 1.84 3.35
CA ALA A 60 -8.41 1.66 3.52
C ALA A 60 -8.91 1.70 4.97
N ASN A 61 -8.04 1.42 5.96
CA ASN A 61 -8.40 1.47 7.38
C ASN A 61 -8.50 2.87 7.99
N CYS A 62 -8.01 3.90 7.29
CA CYS A 62 -8.16 5.31 7.67
C CYS A 62 -7.77 5.60 9.13
N HIS A 63 -6.57 5.20 9.55
CA HIS A 63 -6.10 5.34 10.94
C HIS A 63 -7.02 4.66 11.98
N ASN A 64 -7.60 3.51 11.61
CA ASN A 64 -8.56 2.75 12.41
C ASN A 64 -9.93 3.44 12.59
N SER A 65 -10.31 4.35 11.68
CA SER A 65 -11.69 4.80 11.57
C SER A 65 -12.56 3.73 10.88
N LYS A 66 -11.94 2.91 10.01
CA LYS A 66 -12.54 1.73 9.38
C LYS A 66 -11.81 0.47 9.86
N PRO A 67 -12.23 -0.13 10.99
CA PRO A 67 -11.54 -1.28 11.57
C PRO A 67 -11.49 -2.44 10.58
N ASP A 68 -10.47 -3.27 10.74
CA ASP A 68 -10.25 -4.51 9.98
C ASP A 68 -10.07 -4.34 8.48
N MET A 69 -9.93 -3.11 7.97
CA MET A 69 -9.75 -2.83 6.53
C MET A 69 -8.30 -2.68 6.07
N CYS A 70 -7.33 -2.85 6.98
CA CYS A 70 -5.91 -2.72 6.65
C CYS A 70 -5.51 -3.64 5.50
N GLU A 71 -4.69 -3.14 4.58
CA GLU A 71 -4.21 -3.89 3.43
C GLU A 71 -3.32 -5.08 3.84
N THR A 72 -3.56 -6.23 3.21
CA THR A 72 -2.84 -7.49 3.42
C THR A 72 -1.94 -7.82 2.21
N GLY A 73 -1.32 -9.01 2.18
CA GLY A 73 -0.44 -9.42 1.09
C GLY A 73 1.00 -8.91 1.26
N ILE A 74 1.67 -8.58 0.16
CA ILE A 74 3.09 -8.17 0.17
C ILE A 74 3.31 -6.94 1.05
N LEU A 75 2.37 -5.98 1.07
CA LEU A 75 2.48 -4.82 1.94
C LEU A 75 2.53 -5.25 3.42
N MET A 76 1.64 -6.13 3.86
CA MET A 76 1.62 -6.62 5.24
C MET A 76 2.89 -7.40 5.58
N GLU A 77 3.42 -8.18 4.64
CA GLU A 77 4.71 -8.87 4.81
C GLU A 77 5.85 -7.88 5.13
N ILE A 78 5.92 -6.77 4.39
CA ILE A 78 6.92 -5.71 4.58
C ILE A 78 6.70 -4.98 5.91
N LEU A 79 5.45 -4.67 6.26
CA LEU A 79 5.12 -3.98 7.51
C LEU A 79 5.46 -4.83 8.75
N LEU A 80 5.17 -6.13 8.71
CA LEU A 80 5.50 -7.07 9.79
C LEU A 80 7.01 -7.30 9.91
N GLU A 81 7.75 -7.37 8.79
CA GLU A 81 9.21 -7.38 8.79
C GLU A 81 9.78 -6.12 9.47
N ASN A 82 9.19 -4.96 9.18
CA ASN A 82 9.53 -3.70 9.83
C ASN A 82 9.22 -3.72 11.33
N LYS A 83 8.07 -4.22 11.76
CA LYS A 83 7.78 -4.38 13.19
C LYS A 83 8.79 -5.28 13.90
N ARG A 84 9.22 -6.38 13.26
CA ARG A 84 10.21 -7.30 13.81
C ARG A 84 11.57 -6.64 14.04
N ARG A 85 12.05 -5.82 13.10
CA ARG A 85 13.43 -5.31 13.08
C ARG A 85 13.60 -3.84 13.44
N ASN A 86 12.52 -3.07 13.45
CA ASN A 86 12.53 -1.62 13.59
C ASN A 86 11.55 -1.14 14.68
N PRO A 87 11.76 -1.53 15.96
CA PRO A 87 10.83 -1.22 17.06
C PRO A 87 10.64 0.27 17.34
N TYR A 88 11.48 1.13 16.76
CA TYR A 88 11.42 2.59 16.86
C TYR A 88 11.08 3.28 15.53
N HIS A 89 10.71 2.52 14.50
CA HIS A 89 10.19 3.04 13.22
C HIS A 89 11.13 4.05 12.52
N THR A 90 12.44 3.77 12.57
CA THR A 90 13.45 4.63 11.92
C THR A 90 13.49 4.40 10.41
N PHE A 91 13.55 5.48 9.63
CA PHE A 91 13.52 5.40 8.18
C PHE A 91 14.74 4.72 7.53
N PRO A 92 15.98 4.83 8.05
CA PRO A 92 17.11 4.09 7.47
C PRO A 92 16.95 2.57 7.51
N VAL A 93 16.36 2.04 8.60
CA VAL A 93 16.05 0.61 8.72
C VAL A 93 14.91 0.22 7.78
N TRP A 94 13.87 1.07 7.69
CA TRP A 94 12.75 0.88 6.77
C TRP A 94 13.19 0.78 5.30
N ASP A 95 14.07 1.68 4.85
CA ASP A 95 14.62 1.64 3.49
C ASP A 95 15.38 0.34 3.22
N THR A 96 16.15 -0.14 4.20
CA THR A 96 16.91 -1.39 4.07
C THR A 96 15.96 -2.59 3.95
N ILE A 97 14.87 -2.62 4.73
CA ILE A 97 13.86 -3.68 4.64
C ILE A 97 13.23 -3.72 3.25
N MET A 98 12.83 -2.57 2.71
CA MET A 98 12.28 -2.47 1.36
C MET A 98 13.30 -2.92 0.29
N TRP A 99 14.55 -2.49 0.43
CA TRP A 99 15.64 -2.89 -0.45
C TRP A 99 15.88 -4.41 -0.42
N GLU A 100 15.99 -5.01 0.77
CA GLU A 100 16.21 -6.45 0.92
C GLU A 100 15.08 -7.27 0.31
N LYS A 101 13.82 -6.85 0.52
CA LYS A 101 12.63 -7.55 -0.02
C LYS A 101 12.62 -7.63 -1.54
N VAL A 102 13.15 -6.62 -2.22
CA VAL A 102 13.28 -6.63 -3.68
C VAL A 102 14.58 -7.30 -4.10
N ARG A 103 15.71 -6.95 -3.48
CA ARG A 103 17.04 -7.37 -3.91
C ARG A 103 17.26 -8.88 -3.81
N PHE A 104 16.65 -9.52 -2.81
CA PHE A 104 16.78 -10.95 -2.57
C PHE A 104 15.55 -11.75 -3.02
N GLN A 105 14.64 -11.13 -3.79
CA GLN A 105 13.55 -11.86 -4.43
C GLN A 105 14.08 -12.59 -5.66
N ASP A 106 14.02 -13.92 -5.65
CA ASP A 106 14.37 -14.73 -6.81
C ASP A 106 13.52 -14.34 -8.03
N GLY A 107 14.16 -14.26 -9.19
CA GLY A 107 13.52 -13.86 -10.45
C GLY A 107 13.41 -12.34 -10.67
N LEU A 108 13.89 -11.50 -9.74
CA LEU A 108 13.77 -10.04 -9.79
C LEU A 108 15.14 -9.33 -9.78
N ASP A 109 15.46 -8.62 -10.85
CA ASP A 109 16.63 -7.73 -10.92
C ASP A 109 16.25 -6.29 -10.58
N LEU A 110 17.03 -5.64 -9.70
CA LEU A 110 16.82 -4.26 -9.26
C LEU A 110 17.84 -3.29 -9.86
N TYR A 111 17.34 -2.22 -10.50
CA TYR A 111 18.12 -1.14 -11.09
C TYR A 111 17.79 0.21 -10.42
N LEU A 112 18.60 0.60 -9.43
CA LEU A 112 18.50 1.91 -8.77
C LEU A 112 19.22 3.00 -9.57
N ASN A 113 18.93 4.27 -9.28
CA ASN A 113 19.51 5.45 -9.95
C ASN A 113 19.43 5.38 -11.49
N THR A 114 18.40 4.72 -12.01
CA THR A 114 18.23 4.42 -13.43
C THR A 114 16.98 5.13 -13.93
N CYS A 115 17.17 6.21 -14.67
CA CYS A 115 16.09 7.05 -15.17
C CYS A 115 15.71 6.63 -16.59
N MET A 116 14.42 6.38 -16.84
CA MET A 116 13.90 6.13 -18.17
C MET A 116 13.85 7.43 -18.99
N GLU A 117 14.38 7.39 -20.21
CA GLU A 117 14.44 8.55 -21.11
C GLU A 117 13.46 8.42 -22.29
N THR A 118 13.35 7.22 -22.88
CA THR A 118 12.52 6.98 -24.07
C THR A 118 11.87 5.60 -24.02
N ALA A 119 10.74 5.46 -24.72
CA ALA A 119 10.09 4.19 -25.01
C ALA A 119 9.99 4.03 -26.54
N GLU A 120 10.39 2.88 -27.05
CA GLU A 120 10.24 2.50 -28.45
C GLU A 120 8.95 1.69 -28.60
N VAL A 121 8.01 2.21 -29.38
CA VAL A 121 6.70 1.59 -29.61
C VAL A 121 6.53 1.26 -31.08
N VAL A 122 6.13 0.01 -31.35
CA VAL A 122 5.85 -0.50 -32.70
C VAL A 122 4.51 -1.20 -32.67
N ASP A 123 3.60 -0.81 -33.56
CA ASP A 123 2.25 -1.39 -33.69
C ASP A 123 1.43 -1.43 -32.38
N GLY A 124 1.60 -0.39 -31.54
CA GLY A 124 0.91 -0.23 -30.26
C GLY A 124 1.50 -1.08 -29.13
N GLU A 125 2.71 -1.61 -29.29
CA GLU A 125 3.44 -2.40 -28.28
C GLU A 125 4.79 -1.77 -27.98
N ILE A 126 5.13 -1.66 -26.70
CA ILE A 126 6.45 -1.25 -26.25
C ILE A 126 7.43 -2.39 -26.55
N LYS A 127 8.48 -2.11 -27.31
CA LYS A 127 9.55 -3.07 -27.65
C LYS A 127 10.76 -2.93 -26.73
N SER A 128 11.06 -1.69 -26.35
CA SER A 128 12.12 -1.39 -25.40
C SER A 128 11.93 -0.03 -24.74
N ILE A 129 12.55 0.14 -23.59
CA ILE A 129 12.81 1.45 -23.00
C ILE A 129 14.31 1.68 -22.90
N ASN A 130 14.75 2.93 -23.10
CA ASN A 130 16.12 3.32 -22.85
C ASN A 130 16.21 4.09 -21.55
N CYS A 131 17.19 3.74 -20.73
CA CYS A 131 17.39 4.34 -19.42
C CYS A 131 18.85 4.72 -19.21
N PHE A 132 19.09 5.85 -18.57
CA PHE A 132 20.42 6.25 -18.13
C PHE A 132 20.60 5.96 -16.63
N GLN A 133 21.65 5.22 -16.28
CA GLN A 133 22.04 5.00 -14.89
C GLN A 133 23.16 5.97 -14.51
N ASN A 134 22.83 6.95 -13.66
CA ASN A 134 23.75 8.02 -13.30
C ASN A 134 24.99 7.51 -12.54
N SER A 135 24.81 6.52 -11.66
CA SER A 135 25.89 6.00 -10.80
C SER A 135 26.99 5.25 -11.55
N THR A 136 26.75 4.85 -12.80
CA THR A 136 27.66 4.01 -13.60
C THR A 136 27.86 4.55 -15.01
N GLU A 137 27.30 5.72 -15.33
CA GLU A 137 27.36 6.35 -16.65
C GLU A 137 26.95 5.38 -17.79
N THR A 138 25.99 4.51 -17.50
CA THR A 138 25.56 3.42 -18.38
C THR A 138 24.20 3.73 -18.99
N MET A 139 24.12 3.60 -20.32
CA MET A 139 22.85 3.52 -21.05
C MET A 139 22.39 2.07 -21.11
N PHE A 140 21.22 1.81 -20.54
CA PHE A 140 20.54 0.53 -20.64
C PHE A 140 19.45 0.59 -21.69
N THR A 141 19.34 -0.47 -22.48
CA THR A 141 18.15 -0.76 -23.28
C THR A 141 17.49 -1.99 -22.67
N PHE A 142 16.29 -1.81 -22.11
CA PHE A 142 15.50 -2.88 -21.53
C PHE A 142 14.41 -3.31 -22.50
N ARG A 143 14.45 -4.57 -22.92
CA ARG A 143 13.37 -5.25 -23.65
C ARG A 143 12.48 -6.03 -22.68
N GLY A 144 11.18 -6.02 -22.95
CA GLY A 144 10.16 -6.65 -22.12
C GLY A 144 9.01 -7.18 -22.98
N ASP A 145 8.36 -8.25 -22.53
CA ASP A 145 7.11 -8.71 -23.12
C ASP A 145 5.94 -7.88 -22.59
N ILE A 146 5.96 -7.56 -21.29
CA ILE A 146 5.00 -6.70 -20.59
C ILE A 146 5.73 -5.59 -19.85
N PHE A 147 5.16 -4.40 -19.87
CA PHE A 147 5.64 -3.23 -19.14
C PHE A 147 4.60 -2.78 -18.11
N ILE A 148 5.03 -2.41 -16.91
CA ILE A 148 4.17 -1.85 -15.86
C ILE A 148 4.67 -0.43 -15.56
N ASP A 149 3.84 0.57 -15.86
CA ASP A 149 4.06 1.94 -15.40
C ASP A 149 3.70 2.04 -13.91
N ALA A 150 4.69 2.33 -13.09
CA ALA A 150 4.56 2.64 -11.68
C ALA A 150 5.34 3.93 -11.33
N THR A 151 5.56 4.80 -12.32
CA THR A 151 6.35 6.04 -12.17
C THR A 151 5.65 7.07 -11.29
N GLY A 152 4.34 6.88 -11.07
CA GLY A 152 3.48 7.80 -10.31
C GLY A 152 3.08 9.05 -11.09
N HIS A 153 3.69 9.28 -12.26
CA HIS A 153 3.36 10.36 -13.20
C HIS A 153 2.78 9.85 -14.53
N GLY A 154 2.60 8.53 -14.67
CA GLY A 154 2.23 7.89 -15.93
C GLY A 154 3.24 8.16 -17.05
N THR A 155 4.52 8.34 -16.71
CA THR A 155 5.54 8.79 -17.67
C THR A 155 5.81 7.73 -18.74
N LEU A 156 5.85 6.45 -18.37
CA LEU A 156 6.00 5.38 -19.36
C LEU A 156 4.78 5.34 -20.28
N GLY A 157 3.58 5.47 -19.72
CA GLY A 157 2.34 5.52 -20.49
C GLY A 157 2.32 6.63 -21.52
N VAL A 158 2.65 7.86 -21.11
CA VAL A 158 2.70 9.00 -22.03
C VAL A 158 3.79 8.82 -23.09
N LEU A 159 4.98 8.36 -22.72
CA LEU A 159 6.05 8.09 -23.70
C LEU A 159 5.68 6.97 -24.67
N ALA A 160 4.86 6.02 -24.23
CA ALA A 160 4.36 4.93 -25.05
C ALA A 160 3.12 5.31 -25.90
N GLY A 161 2.58 6.52 -25.72
CA GLY A 161 1.41 7.02 -26.46
C GLY A 161 0.05 6.61 -25.88
N ALA A 162 -0.02 6.20 -24.61
CA ALA A 162 -1.29 5.94 -23.93
C ALA A 162 -2.07 7.25 -23.66
N ALA A 163 -3.40 7.19 -23.76
CA ALA A 163 -4.26 8.28 -23.35
C ALA A 163 -4.10 8.57 -21.85
N SER A 164 -4.09 9.85 -21.52
CA SER A 164 -3.93 10.32 -20.14
C SER A 164 -4.74 11.58 -19.89
N ARG A 165 -5.12 11.77 -18.64
CA ARG A 165 -5.87 12.93 -18.13
C ARG A 165 -5.07 13.65 -17.07
N ILE A 166 -5.29 14.96 -16.98
CA ILE A 166 -4.77 15.83 -15.93
C ILE A 166 -5.88 16.80 -15.53
N GLY A 167 -5.88 17.23 -14.28
CA GLY A 167 -6.86 18.19 -13.78
C GLY A 167 -8.16 17.52 -13.34
N SER A 168 -9.29 18.17 -13.57
CA SER A 168 -10.63 17.71 -13.16
C SER A 168 -11.54 17.51 -14.35
N GLU A 169 -12.25 16.38 -14.38
CA GLU A 169 -13.36 16.17 -15.30
C GLU A 169 -14.60 16.96 -14.86
N GLY A 170 -15.47 17.33 -15.80
CA GLY A 170 -16.71 18.04 -15.50
C GLY A 170 -17.80 17.09 -15.00
N LYS A 171 -18.71 17.56 -14.12
CA LYS A 171 -19.80 16.75 -13.54
C LYS A 171 -20.56 15.93 -14.59
N ALA A 172 -20.82 16.51 -15.75
CA ALA A 172 -21.63 15.89 -16.80
C ALA A 172 -20.97 14.67 -17.47
N GLU A 173 -19.64 14.51 -17.39
CA GLU A 173 -18.94 13.39 -18.04
C GLU A 173 -19.24 12.04 -17.35
N PHE A 174 -19.23 12.03 -16.01
CA PHE A 174 -19.39 10.82 -15.21
C PHE A 174 -20.57 10.87 -14.22
N ASN A 175 -21.35 11.95 -14.21
CA ASN A 175 -22.41 12.23 -13.22
C ASN A 175 -21.90 12.28 -11.77
N GLU A 176 -20.68 12.78 -11.58
CA GLU A 176 -20.06 12.89 -10.26
C GLU A 176 -20.55 14.17 -9.54
N PRO A 177 -21.22 14.05 -8.39
CA PRO A 177 -21.85 15.19 -7.72
C PRO A 177 -20.86 16.24 -7.21
N ASN A 178 -19.63 15.84 -6.87
CA ASN A 178 -18.63 16.71 -6.27
C ASN A 178 -17.53 17.19 -7.25
N ALA A 179 -17.56 16.71 -8.49
CA ALA A 179 -16.74 17.24 -9.59
C ALA A 179 -17.09 18.72 -9.88
N PRO A 180 -16.22 19.51 -10.53
CA PRO A 180 -16.56 20.86 -11.00
C PRO A 180 -17.59 20.82 -12.14
N ASP A 181 -18.39 21.88 -12.32
CA ASP A 181 -19.42 21.91 -13.37
C ASP A 181 -18.81 21.77 -14.77
N GLU A 182 -17.67 22.43 -15.01
CA GLU A 182 -16.88 22.34 -16.24
C GLU A 182 -15.49 21.76 -15.95
N PRO A 183 -14.88 21.01 -16.90
CA PRO A 183 -13.54 20.49 -16.74
C PRO A 183 -12.51 21.60 -16.60
N ASN A 184 -11.43 21.33 -15.88
CA ASN A 184 -10.33 22.29 -15.66
C ASN A 184 -8.99 21.56 -15.47
N ASP A 185 -7.91 22.33 -15.41
CA ASP A 185 -6.53 21.84 -15.25
C ASP A 185 -6.06 21.76 -13.78
N THR A 186 -6.95 21.98 -12.82
CA THR A 186 -6.55 22.05 -11.40
C THR A 186 -6.08 20.69 -10.91
N THR A 187 -4.85 20.62 -10.40
CA THR A 187 -4.33 19.44 -9.69
C THR A 187 -4.28 19.71 -8.19
N MET A 188 -4.13 18.65 -7.40
CA MET A 188 -3.64 18.75 -6.02
C MET A 188 -2.13 19.01 -6.04
N GLY A 189 -1.63 19.76 -5.05
CA GLY A 189 -0.23 20.14 -4.96
C GLY A 189 0.70 19.03 -4.46
N ASN A 190 1.95 19.41 -4.22
CA ASN A 190 3.00 18.59 -3.65
C ASN A 190 3.23 19.01 -2.20
N SER A 191 3.48 18.05 -1.31
CA SER A 191 3.81 18.34 0.09
C SER A 191 5.30 18.26 0.38
N MET A 192 5.76 19.05 1.34
CA MET A 192 7.11 18.92 1.90
C MET A 192 7.05 18.72 3.41
N MET A 193 7.62 17.62 3.88
CA MET A 193 7.59 17.22 5.29
C MET A 193 8.82 17.72 6.03
N PHE A 194 8.69 17.87 7.35
CA PHE A 194 9.81 18.12 8.25
C PHE A 194 9.73 17.22 9.50
N GLN A 195 10.77 17.24 10.32
CA GLN A 195 10.79 16.61 11.63
C GLN A 195 11.52 17.52 12.60
N ALA A 196 10.97 17.69 13.79
CA ALA A 196 11.61 18.41 14.89
C ALA A 196 11.85 17.47 16.07
N ILE A 197 12.73 17.88 16.98
CA ILE A 197 13.06 17.12 18.19
C ILE A 197 13.14 18.06 19.39
N ASP A 198 12.53 17.67 20.49
CA ASP A 198 12.69 18.37 21.77
C ASP A 198 14.11 18.09 22.32
N ARG A 199 14.90 19.14 22.50
CA ARG A 199 16.26 19.05 23.05
C ARG A 199 16.29 19.10 24.58
N GLY A 200 15.16 19.36 25.24
CA GLY A 200 15.04 19.53 26.68
C GLY A 200 15.53 20.90 27.19
N GLU A 201 16.01 21.76 26.29
CA GLU A 201 16.45 23.13 26.56
C GLU A 201 16.05 24.06 25.42
N PRO A 202 15.88 25.38 25.65
CA PRO A 202 15.49 26.31 24.61
C PRO A 202 16.47 26.32 23.43
N VAL A 203 15.93 26.23 22.22
CA VAL A 203 16.70 26.28 20.97
C VAL A 203 16.28 27.50 20.17
N GLU A 204 17.21 28.41 19.90
CA GLU A 204 16.98 29.55 19.04
C GLU A 204 16.86 29.10 17.58
N PHE A 205 15.85 29.60 16.87
CA PHE A 205 15.72 29.41 15.43
C PHE A 205 15.79 30.77 14.73
N ILE A 206 16.80 30.95 13.89
CA ILE A 206 16.96 32.14 13.06
C ILE A 206 16.41 31.81 11.67
N LYS A 207 15.30 32.44 11.29
CA LYS A 207 14.71 32.25 9.96
C LYS A 207 15.69 32.65 8.85
N PRO A 208 15.88 31.80 7.82
CA PRO A 208 16.62 32.17 6.61
C PRO A 208 15.93 33.33 5.87
N GLU A 209 16.71 34.30 5.36
CA GLU A 209 16.17 35.50 4.68
C GLU A 209 15.28 35.20 3.47
N TRP A 210 15.50 34.05 2.82
CA TRP A 210 14.74 33.62 1.64
C TRP A 210 13.40 32.95 1.97
N ALA A 211 13.15 32.58 3.22
CA ALA A 211 11.93 31.88 3.63
C ALA A 211 10.73 32.83 3.73
N TYR A 212 9.52 32.27 3.58
CA TYR A 212 8.30 33.05 3.75
C TYR A 212 8.09 33.47 5.20
N THR A 213 7.24 34.48 5.39
CA THR A 213 6.79 34.91 6.72
C THR A 213 5.28 34.74 6.78
N PHE A 214 4.82 33.98 7.76
CA PHE A 214 3.39 33.78 8.00
C PHE A 214 2.99 34.37 9.34
N THR A 215 1.79 34.96 9.34
CA THR A 215 1.08 35.39 10.55
C THR A 215 0.05 34.34 10.96
N GLU A 216 -0.47 34.43 12.18
CA GLU A 216 -1.59 33.60 12.63
C GLU A 216 -2.79 33.66 11.69
N ASP A 217 -3.11 34.86 11.17
CA ASP A 217 -4.24 35.00 10.24
C ASP A 217 -4.01 34.24 8.93
N ASN A 218 -2.75 34.12 8.48
CA ASN A 218 -2.43 33.29 7.31
C ASN A 218 -2.61 31.79 7.59
N LEU A 219 -2.33 31.34 8.83
CA LEU A 219 -2.33 29.93 9.21
C LEU A 219 -3.57 29.50 10.02
N LYS A 220 -4.58 30.35 10.19
CA LYS A 220 -5.80 30.07 10.97
C LYS A 220 -6.55 28.78 10.60
N TYR A 221 -6.41 28.31 9.36
CA TYR A 221 -7.00 27.05 8.87
C TYR A 221 -5.97 25.92 8.71
N ARG A 222 -4.75 26.10 9.20
CA ARG A 222 -3.65 25.16 9.10
C ARG A 222 -3.24 24.78 10.51
N THR A 223 -3.64 23.60 11.00
CA THR A 223 -3.28 23.22 12.38
C THR A 223 -1.78 22.97 12.47
N HIS A 224 -1.09 23.72 13.34
CA HIS A 224 0.37 23.70 13.51
C HIS A 224 0.79 23.57 14.99
N VAL A 225 -0.04 22.90 15.80
CA VAL A 225 0.20 22.59 17.21
C VAL A 225 -0.17 21.14 17.49
N ASP A 226 0.26 20.61 18.64
CA ASP A 226 -0.15 19.29 19.12
C ASP A 226 -1.68 19.22 19.23
N LYS A 227 -2.31 18.46 18.31
CA LYS A 227 -3.76 18.33 18.24
C LYS A 227 -4.18 17.07 17.51
N VAL A 228 -5.20 16.42 18.05
CA VAL A 228 -5.85 15.27 17.42
C VAL A 228 -7.32 15.60 17.22
N TYR A 229 -7.81 15.47 15.99
CA TYR A 229 -9.21 15.64 15.63
C TYR A 229 -9.52 14.83 14.37
N SER A 230 -10.80 14.76 13.97
CA SER A 230 -11.21 14.13 12.72
C SER A 230 -11.69 15.18 11.72
N LEU A 231 -11.60 14.88 10.42
CA LEU A 231 -12.15 15.69 9.36
C LEU A 231 -13.49 15.09 8.92
N GLY A 232 -14.57 15.77 9.30
CA GLY A 232 -15.89 15.54 8.74
C GLY A 232 -16.01 16.04 7.31
N ASP A 233 -17.21 15.92 6.74
CA ASP A 233 -17.46 16.33 5.37
C ASP A 233 -17.07 17.80 5.11
N MET A 234 -16.50 18.03 3.92
CA MET A 234 -15.88 19.27 3.49
C MET A 234 -14.66 19.69 4.34
N GLY A 235 -14.05 18.75 5.07
CA GLY A 235 -12.83 18.98 5.87
C GLY A 235 -13.08 19.67 7.21
N LYS A 236 -14.33 19.72 7.68
CA LYS A 236 -14.65 20.40 8.95
C LYS A 236 -14.12 19.61 10.14
N PRO A 237 -13.37 20.24 11.07
CA PRO A 237 -12.90 19.55 12.27
C PRO A 237 -14.06 19.03 13.14
N THR A 238 -13.97 17.78 13.55
CA THR A 238 -14.86 17.08 14.50
C THR A 238 -14.03 16.40 15.58
N ASP A 239 -14.65 16.07 16.72
CA ASP A 239 -13.95 15.38 17.80
C ASP A 239 -13.51 13.97 17.37
N PHE A 240 -12.22 13.66 17.51
CA PHE A 240 -11.73 12.32 17.22
C PHE A 240 -12.29 11.29 18.22
N LYS A 241 -12.90 10.24 17.70
CA LYS A 241 -13.37 9.07 18.47
C LYS A 241 -12.91 7.79 17.78
N ALA A 242 -11.87 7.17 18.34
CA ALA A 242 -11.32 5.92 17.80
C ALA A 242 -12.40 4.86 17.58
N GLY A 243 -12.45 4.27 16.38
CA GLY A 243 -13.36 3.18 16.01
C GLY A 243 -14.86 3.53 16.04
N LYS A 244 -15.25 4.81 16.06
CA LYS A 244 -16.66 5.25 16.17
C LYS A 244 -17.09 6.32 15.17
N ASP A 245 -16.31 6.55 14.11
CA ASP A 245 -16.62 7.60 13.14
C ASP A 245 -16.02 7.24 11.77
N ASN A 246 -16.73 7.52 10.68
CA ASN A 246 -16.22 7.37 9.30
C ASN A 246 -15.36 8.57 8.88
N ASN A 247 -15.24 9.58 9.75
CA ASN A 247 -14.42 10.77 9.53
C ASN A 247 -12.91 10.45 9.57
N LEU A 248 -12.13 11.11 8.72
CA LEU A 248 -10.68 10.93 8.61
C LEU A 248 -9.94 11.48 9.84
N PRO A 249 -9.25 10.66 10.65
CA PRO A 249 -8.47 11.15 11.78
C PRO A 249 -7.19 11.88 11.35
N GLU A 250 -6.85 12.94 12.07
CA GLU A 250 -5.65 13.74 11.88
C GLU A 250 -4.84 13.87 13.17
N PHE A 251 -3.52 13.74 13.05
CA PHE A 251 -2.58 13.77 14.17
C PHE A 251 -1.51 14.84 13.91
N TYR A 252 -1.75 16.05 14.40
CA TYR A 252 -0.80 17.14 14.32
C TYR A 252 0.10 17.13 15.54
N ASN A 253 1.41 17.22 15.31
CA ASN A 253 2.41 17.35 16.35
C ASN A 253 3.45 18.41 15.99
N LEU A 254 4.05 19.05 16.98
CA LEU A 254 5.20 19.95 16.77
C LEU A 254 6.45 19.21 16.28
N ASP A 255 6.56 17.91 16.57
CA ASP A 255 7.72 17.07 16.23
C ASP A 255 7.72 16.55 14.78
N SER A 256 6.65 16.80 14.00
CA SER A 256 6.50 16.28 12.64
C SER A 256 5.84 17.29 11.71
N GLY A 257 6.21 17.24 10.44
CA GLY A 257 5.67 18.13 9.43
C GLY A 257 4.23 17.85 9.07
N TYR A 258 3.61 18.81 8.39
CA TYR A 258 2.19 18.79 8.09
C TYR A 258 1.95 18.56 6.60
N TRP A 259 1.02 17.67 6.27
CA TRP A 259 0.65 17.38 4.89
C TRP A 259 0.09 18.62 4.16
N TRP A 260 -0.48 19.57 4.88
CA TRP A 260 -1.05 20.80 4.31
C TRP A 260 0.01 21.85 3.93
N ILE A 261 1.30 21.63 4.26
CA ILE A 261 2.40 22.40 3.67
C ILE A 261 2.53 21.92 2.23
N GLU A 262 1.63 22.44 1.40
CA GLU A 262 1.39 22.02 0.04
C GLU A 262 1.34 23.22 -0.90
N LEU A 263 1.87 23.05 -2.12
CA LEU A 263 1.82 24.00 -3.23
C LEU A 263 1.86 23.26 -4.56
N GLY A 264 1.43 23.92 -5.64
CA GLY A 264 1.68 23.42 -6.99
C GLY A 264 0.41 23.16 -7.81
N GLY A 265 -0.76 23.03 -7.16
CA GLY A 265 -2.01 22.74 -7.85
C GLY A 265 -2.48 23.85 -8.80
N GLN A 266 -1.97 25.07 -8.63
CA GLN A 266 -2.24 26.23 -9.47
C GLN A 266 -1.32 26.39 -10.68
N TYR A 267 -0.25 25.58 -10.77
CA TYR A 267 0.77 25.69 -11.80
C TYR A 267 0.31 25.01 -13.10
N ASP A 268 0.78 25.52 -14.23
CA ASP A 268 0.36 25.05 -15.57
C ASP A 268 0.86 23.63 -15.85
N ASP A 269 2.09 23.31 -15.41
CA ASP A 269 2.66 21.96 -15.49
C ASP A 269 3.33 21.59 -14.16
N ILE A 270 2.57 20.92 -13.30
CA ILE A 270 3.06 20.47 -11.98
C ILE A 270 4.29 19.56 -12.07
N ILE A 271 4.49 18.85 -13.19
CA ILE A 271 5.66 17.98 -13.40
C ILE A 271 6.83 18.81 -13.90
N GLY A 272 6.63 19.59 -14.97
CA GLY A 272 7.67 20.42 -15.58
C GLY A 272 8.19 21.52 -14.64
N GLN A 273 7.35 22.03 -13.75
CA GLN A 273 7.67 23.06 -12.76
C GLN A 273 7.98 22.48 -11.37
N GLY A 274 8.20 21.16 -11.26
CA GLY A 274 8.41 20.47 -10.00
C GLY A 274 9.55 21.02 -9.13
N GLU A 275 10.65 21.46 -9.76
CA GLU A 275 11.80 22.05 -9.08
C GLU A 275 11.49 23.44 -8.50
N GLU A 276 10.73 24.26 -9.23
CA GLU A 276 10.25 25.56 -8.76
C GLU A 276 9.30 25.37 -7.57
N ILE A 277 8.36 24.43 -7.69
CA ILE A 277 7.42 24.09 -6.61
C ILE A 277 8.17 23.60 -5.37
N ARG A 278 9.24 22.80 -5.52
CA ARG A 278 10.09 22.39 -4.39
C ARG A 278 10.70 23.60 -3.69
N ASP A 279 11.28 24.54 -4.44
CA ASP A 279 11.94 25.71 -3.86
C ASP A 279 10.94 26.60 -3.11
N GLU A 280 9.74 26.76 -3.66
CA GLU A 280 8.63 27.46 -3.00
C GLU A 280 8.15 26.73 -1.74
N LEU A 281 8.05 25.40 -1.77
CA LEU A 281 7.71 24.60 -0.60
C LEU A 281 8.77 24.71 0.50
N ALA A 282 10.06 24.76 0.15
CA ALA A 282 11.11 24.97 1.12
C ALA A 282 10.92 26.32 1.83
N LYS A 283 10.60 27.40 1.08
CA LYS A 283 10.27 28.71 1.69
C LYS A 283 9.09 28.60 2.65
N CYS A 284 8.08 27.81 2.30
CA CYS A 284 6.92 27.57 3.15
C CYS A 284 7.29 26.81 4.43
N VAL A 285 8.03 25.70 4.34
CA VAL A 285 8.42 24.90 5.52
C VAL A 285 9.19 25.75 6.54
N TYR A 286 10.23 26.46 6.09
CA TYR A 286 11.03 27.31 6.99
C TYR A 286 10.23 28.50 7.51
N GLY A 287 9.28 29.03 6.73
CA GLY A 287 8.38 30.09 7.17
C GLY A 287 7.34 29.64 8.21
N VAL A 288 6.79 28.43 8.06
CA VAL A 288 5.91 27.81 9.05
C VAL A 288 6.69 27.51 10.33
N TRP A 289 7.92 27.01 10.22
CA TRP A 289 8.76 26.76 11.38
C TRP A 289 9.15 28.06 12.12
N ASP A 290 9.48 29.13 11.39
CA ASP A 290 9.68 30.47 11.98
C ASP A 290 8.44 30.92 12.74
N HIS A 291 7.27 30.77 12.15
CA HIS A 291 6.01 31.14 12.80
C HIS A 291 5.81 30.38 14.12
N ILE A 292 5.99 29.06 14.10
CA ILE A 292 5.89 28.19 15.28
C ILE A 292 6.89 28.60 16.37
N LYS A 293 8.12 28.96 15.99
CA LYS A 293 9.21 29.26 16.93
C LYS A 293 9.21 30.68 17.48
N ASN A 294 8.83 31.67 16.67
CA ASN A 294 9.21 33.06 16.89
C ASN A 294 8.03 34.06 16.88
N VAL A 295 6.85 33.70 16.38
CA VAL A 295 5.74 34.66 16.22
C VAL A 295 4.76 34.61 17.40
N GLU A 296 4.30 33.41 17.76
CA GLU A 296 3.41 33.18 18.91
C GLU A 296 3.95 32.02 19.78
N ASP A 297 3.44 31.92 21.02
CA ASP A 297 3.81 30.81 21.92
C ASP A 297 3.04 29.54 21.57
N HIS A 298 3.69 28.67 20.80
CA HIS A 298 3.19 27.35 20.43
C HIS A 298 3.71 26.21 21.32
N GLY A 299 4.46 26.51 22.39
CA GLY A 299 5.14 25.47 23.19
C GLY A 299 6.34 24.82 22.50
N ALA A 300 6.88 25.45 21.45
CA ALA A 300 7.97 24.91 20.62
C ALA A 300 9.37 25.40 21.06
N GLN A 301 9.52 26.02 22.24
CA GLN A 301 10.76 26.68 22.66
C GLN A 301 11.97 25.74 22.65
N ASN A 302 11.78 24.49 23.10
CA ASN A 302 12.85 23.50 23.18
C ASN A 302 13.01 22.66 21.90
N TYR A 303 12.12 22.83 20.92
CA TYR A 303 12.17 22.06 19.70
C TYR A 303 13.21 22.62 18.72
N ASP A 304 13.98 21.71 18.15
CA ASP A 304 14.98 21.93 17.11
C ASP A 304 14.54 21.28 15.79
N LEU A 305 14.72 21.99 14.67
CA LEU A 305 14.37 21.48 13.34
C LEU A 305 15.42 20.47 12.88
N ASN A 306 15.10 19.19 13.01
CA ASN A 306 16.04 18.09 12.84
C ASN A 306 16.15 17.59 11.39
N TRP A 307 15.09 17.72 10.60
CA TRP A 307 15.07 17.30 9.20
C TRP A 307 14.02 18.05 8.41
N VAL A 308 14.33 18.39 7.16
CA VAL A 308 13.37 18.89 6.16
C VAL A 308 13.56 18.04 4.90
N GLY A 309 12.46 17.54 4.35
CA GLY A 309 12.48 16.81 3.09
C GLY A 309 12.85 17.74 1.94
N PHE A 310 13.64 17.23 0.98
CA PHE A 310 14.02 17.99 -0.22
C PHE A 310 13.50 17.35 -1.51
N VAL A 311 12.75 16.25 -1.38
CA VAL A 311 11.97 15.64 -2.45
C VAL A 311 10.49 15.85 -2.10
N PRO A 312 9.74 16.64 -2.88
CA PRO A 312 8.32 16.81 -2.61
C PRO A 312 7.54 15.51 -2.82
N GLY A 313 6.59 15.24 -1.93
CA GLY A 313 5.61 14.19 -2.12
C GLY A 313 4.54 14.66 -3.09
N TYR A 314 4.61 14.22 -4.34
CA TYR A 314 3.57 14.51 -5.34
C TYR A 314 2.27 13.83 -4.95
N ARG A 315 1.17 14.58 -5.01
CA ARG A 315 -0.17 14.07 -4.74
C ARG A 315 -0.88 13.67 -6.01
N GLU A 316 -1.01 14.59 -6.96
CA GLU A 316 -1.68 14.41 -8.24
C GLU A 316 -0.75 14.72 -9.41
N SER A 317 -0.97 14.03 -10.53
CA SER A 317 -0.41 14.41 -11.82
C SER A 317 -1.26 13.80 -12.94
N ARG A 318 -0.71 12.93 -13.78
CA ARG A 318 -1.45 12.26 -14.84
C ARG A 318 -2.15 11.00 -14.33
N ARG A 319 -3.34 10.76 -14.85
CA ARG A 319 -4.10 9.50 -14.72
C ARG A 319 -4.20 8.87 -16.11
N LEU A 320 -3.68 7.67 -16.28
CA LEU A 320 -3.71 6.97 -17.56
C LEU A 320 -5.08 6.29 -17.76
N GLU A 321 -5.51 6.10 -19.00
CA GLU A 321 -6.82 5.51 -19.29
C GLU A 321 -6.74 4.00 -19.57
N GLY A 322 -7.54 3.24 -18.84
CA GLY A 322 -7.84 1.84 -19.10
C GLY A 322 -9.21 1.65 -19.72
N ASP A 323 -9.64 0.39 -19.85
CA ASP A 323 -10.98 0.05 -20.34
C ASP A 323 -12.09 0.46 -19.35
N TYR A 324 -11.75 0.76 -18.10
CA TYR A 324 -12.67 1.32 -17.10
C TYR A 324 -12.03 2.47 -16.32
N ILE A 325 -12.75 3.58 -16.21
CA ILE A 325 -12.42 4.71 -15.35
C ILE A 325 -13.25 4.56 -14.07
N LEU A 326 -12.58 4.31 -12.94
CA LEU A 326 -13.25 4.28 -11.63
C LEU A 326 -13.71 5.70 -11.25
N THR A 327 -14.94 5.84 -10.77
CA THR A 327 -15.58 7.13 -10.49
C THR A 327 -15.97 7.30 -9.02
N GLU A 328 -16.24 8.54 -8.59
CA GLU A 328 -16.87 8.87 -7.32
C GLU A 328 -18.17 8.08 -7.12
N CYS A 329 -18.97 7.91 -8.18
CA CYS A 329 -20.22 7.15 -8.09
C CYS A 329 -19.96 5.70 -7.65
N ASP A 330 -18.90 5.07 -8.16
CA ASP A 330 -18.52 3.71 -7.77
C ASP A 330 -18.02 3.65 -6.32
N VAL A 331 -17.20 4.63 -5.91
CA VAL A 331 -16.68 4.77 -4.53
C VAL A 331 -17.84 4.91 -3.55
N ARG A 332 -18.76 5.84 -3.83
CA ARG A 332 -19.92 6.14 -2.98
C ARG A 332 -20.94 5.00 -2.91
N ALA A 333 -21.01 4.19 -3.95
CA ALA A 333 -21.86 3.00 -3.97
C ALA A 333 -21.21 1.80 -3.28
N SER A 334 -19.97 1.94 -2.78
CA SER A 334 -19.17 0.84 -2.21
C SER A 334 -19.16 -0.37 -3.14
N ARG A 335 -18.98 -0.09 -4.44
CA ARG A 335 -19.26 -1.05 -5.50
C ARG A 335 -18.32 -2.26 -5.44
N ILE A 336 -18.91 -3.44 -5.57
CA ILE A 336 -18.21 -4.71 -5.78
C ILE A 336 -18.27 -5.04 -7.27
N PHE A 337 -17.12 -5.02 -7.95
CA PHE A 337 -17.01 -5.39 -9.35
C PHE A 337 -16.75 -6.89 -9.49
N GLU A 338 -17.33 -7.52 -10.52
CA GLU A 338 -17.07 -8.93 -10.84
C GLU A 338 -15.58 -9.17 -11.13
N ASP A 339 -14.92 -8.18 -11.74
CA ASP A 339 -13.49 -8.19 -12.03
C ASP A 339 -12.63 -7.46 -10.98
N ALA A 340 -13.09 -7.36 -9.73
CA ALA A 340 -12.33 -6.76 -8.65
C ALA A 340 -11.00 -7.48 -8.38
N VAL A 341 -9.92 -6.71 -8.23
CA VAL A 341 -8.58 -7.23 -7.92
C VAL A 341 -7.87 -6.47 -6.80
N ALA A 342 -8.38 -5.30 -6.43
CA ALA A 342 -7.88 -4.46 -5.34
C ALA A 342 -9.05 -3.70 -4.69
N TYR A 343 -8.77 -2.93 -3.65
CA TYR A 343 -9.79 -2.17 -2.92
C TYR A 343 -9.22 -0.92 -2.27
N GLY A 344 -10.11 0.01 -1.92
CA GLY A 344 -9.78 1.22 -1.18
C GLY A 344 -10.86 1.59 -0.18
N GLY A 345 -10.48 2.43 0.78
CA GLY A 345 -11.37 2.86 1.87
C GLY A 345 -11.09 4.29 2.38
N TRP A 346 -9.99 4.91 1.94
CA TRP A 346 -9.66 6.31 2.29
C TRP A 346 -10.76 7.25 1.80
N PRO A 347 -11.20 8.27 2.55
CA PRO A 347 -12.13 9.27 2.03
C PRO A 347 -11.60 9.95 0.75
N MET A 348 -12.49 10.46 -0.10
CA MET A 348 -12.02 11.25 -1.24
C MET A 348 -11.50 12.59 -0.70
N ASP A 349 -10.18 12.73 -0.66
CA ASP A 349 -9.45 13.84 -0.06
C ASP A 349 -8.89 14.75 -1.15
N GLU A 350 -9.64 15.82 -1.43
CA GLU A 350 -9.41 16.78 -2.52
C GLU A 350 -8.77 18.06 -1.99
N HIS A 351 -7.47 18.23 -2.25
CA HIS A 351 -6.69 19.35 -1.73
C HIS A 351 -6.99 20.65 -2.46
N VAL A 352 -6.86 21.77 -1.76
CA VAL A 352 -7.12 23.09 -2.35
C VAL A 352 -6.02 23.47 -3.33
N ARG A 353 -6.42 24.02 -4.48
CA ARG A 353 -5.57 24.34 -5.64
C ARG A 353 -4.26 25.07 -5.27
N CYS A 354 -4.33 26.11 -4.45
CA CYS A 354 -3.15 26.91 -4.09
C CYS A 354 -2.49 26.48 -2.76
N GLY A 355 -2.94 25.36 -2.18
CA GLY A 355 -2.41 24.79 -0.95
C GLY A 355 -2.30 25.79 0.21
N ILE A 356 -1.11 25.93 0.79
CA ILE A 356 -0.85 26.83 1.93
C ILE A 356 -1.12 28.31 1.63
N MET A 357 -1.12 28.73 0.35
CA MET A 357 -1.37 30.13 -0.03
C MET A 357 -2.86 30.50 -0.11
N ASP A 358 -3.78 29.53 -0.03
CA ASP A 358 -5.21 29.78 0.13
C ASP A 358 -5.55 29.99 1.62
N PHE A 359 -5.34 31.21 2.11
CA PHE A 359 -5.49 31.58 3.54
C PHE A 359 -6.95 31.63 4.04
N ASP A 360 -7.92 31.62 3.14
CA ASP A 360 -9.36 31.71 3.44
C ASP A 360 -10.09 30.36 3.37
N LYS A 361 -9.37 29.26 3.08
CA LYS A 361 -9.93 27.91 2.94
C LYS A 361 -9.29 26.91 3.88
N LEU A 362 -10.03 25.86 4.20
CA LEU A 362 -9.48 24.62 4.76
C LEU A 362 -8.51 23.96 3.76
N PRO A 363 -7.54 23.17 4.23
CA PRO A 363 -6.47 22.64 3.36
C PRO A 363 -6.96 21.59 2.36
N SER A 364 -8.03 20.87 2.67
CA SER A 364 -8.68 19.95 1.73
C SER A 364 -10.19 19.86 1.97
N ARG A 365 -10.89 19.37 0.95
CA ARG A 365 -12.30 18.96 1.02
C ARG A 365 -12.31 17.45 1.18
N ILE A 366 -12.82 16.98 2.30
CA ILE A 366 -13.00 15.55 2.58
C ILE A 366 -14.42 15.14 2.25
N PHE A 367 -14.57 14.09 1.44
CA PHE A 367 -15.86 13.45 1.18
C PHE A 367 -15.82 12.05 1.77
N ASN A 368 -16.42 11.90 2.96
CA ASN A 368 -16.48 10.63 3.66
C ASN A 368 -17.54 9.71 3.01
N PHE A 369 -17.32 8.41 3.13
CA PHE A 369 -18.26 7.38 2.70
C PHE A 369 -18.09 6.13 3.57
N ASP A 370 -19.13 5.31 3.59
CA ASP A 370 -19.20 4.13 4.46
C ASP A 370 -18.52 2.91 3.82
N GLY A 371 -17.83 2.12 4.63
CA GLY A 371 -17.21 0.87 4.18
C GLY A 371 -16.04 1.06 3.21
N CYS A 372 -15.97 0.21 2.18
CA CYS A 372 -14.93 0.23 1.16
C CYS A 372 -15.52 0.00 -0.24
N TYR A 373 -14.71 0.22 -1.25
CA TYR A 373 -15.04 -0.09 -2.64
C TYR A 373 -13.96 -1.00 -3.23
N THR A 374 -14.33 -1.74 -4.27
CA THR A 374 -13.37 -2.54 -5.05
C THR A 374 -12.90 -1.79 -6.29
N ILE A 375 -11.70 -2.10 -6.77
CA ILE A 375 -11.12 -1.55 -8.00
C ILE A 375 -11.09 -2.67 -9.04
N PRO A 376 -11.74 -2.49 -10.21
CA PRO A 376 -11.80 -3.51 -11.24
C PRO A 376 -10.46 -3.64 -11.97
N TYR A 377 -10.16 -4.84 -12.46
CA TYR A 377 -8.94 -5.15 -13.21
C TYR A 377 -8.75 -4.25 -14.44
N ARG A 378 -9.86 -3.87 -15.09
CA ARG A 378 -9.88 -2.96 -16.24
C ARG A 378 -9.33 -1.56 -15.97
N SER A 379 -9.09 -1.19 -14.71
CA SER A 379 -8.43 0.05 -14.33
C SER A 379 -6.90 -0.05 -14.23
N PHE A 380 -6.32 -1.25 -14.40
CA PHE A 380 -4.89 -1.53 -14.22
C PHE A 380 -4.14 -1.86 -15.52
N TYR A 381 -4.77 -1.76 -16.69
CA TYR A 381 -4.09 -1.86 -17.98
C TYR A 381 -4.47 -0.74 -18.94
N SER A 382 -3.58 -0.42 -19.87
CA SER A 382 -3.84 0.61 -20.88
C SER A 382 -4.82 0.11 -21.92
N LYS A 383 -5.78 0.95 -22.30
CA LYS A 383 -6.67 0.65 -23.44
C LYS A 383 -5.98 0.83 -24.81
N ASP A 384 -4.88 1.59 -24.87
CA ASP A 384 -4.22 2.00 -26.11
C ASP A 384 -2.93 1.22 -26.39
N VAL A 385 -2.14 0.90 -25.35
CA VAL A 385 -0.85 0.23 -25.46
C VAL A 385 -0.99 -1.23 -25.02
N LYS A 386 -0.88 -2.16 -25.98
CA LYS A 386 -1.33 -3.55 -25.82
C LYS A 386 -0.63 -4.32 -24.71
N ASN A 387 0.65 -4.04 -24.47
CA ASN A 387 1.47 -4.76 -23.50
C ASN A 387 1.84 -3.91 -22.27
N MET A 388 1.04 -2.89 -21.97
CA MET A 388 1.28 -1.99 -20.84
C MET A 388 0.22 -2.09 -19.76
N MET A 389 0.69 -2.19 -18.52
CA MET A 389 -0.09 -2.13 -17.29
C MET A 389 0.24 -0.87 -16.50
N MET A 390 -0.62 -0.54 -15.53
CA MET A 390 -0.54 0.68 -14.71
C MET A 390 -0.65 0.26 -13.25
N ALA A 391 0.20 0.80 -12.38
CA ALA A 391 0.28 0.42 -10.98
C ALA A 391 0.66 1.59 -10.08
N GLY A 392 -0.32 2.13 -9.36
CA GLY A 392 -0.12 3.19 -8.37
C GLY A 392 -1.07 4.34 -8.61
N ARG A 393 -0.55 5.58 -8.57
CA ARG A 393 -1.35 6.81 -8.75
C ARG A 393 -1.79 7.05 -10.19
N ASP A 394 -1.14 6.40 -11.15
CA ASP A 394 -1.37 6.57 -12.58
C ASP A 394 -2.50 5.68 -13.13
N ILE A 395 -3.18 4.90 -12.29
CA ILE A 395 -4.27 4.02 -12.70
C ILE A 395 -5.51 4.79 -13.19
N SER A 396 -6.39 4.09 -13.89
CA SER A 396 -7.56 4.66 -14.58
C SER A 396 -8.70 5.04 -13.65
N THR A 397 -8.77 6.33 -13.31
CA THR A 397 -9.69 6.93 -12.34
C THR A 397 -10.11 8.33 -12.79
N SER A 398 -11.32 8.77 -12.43
CA SER A 398 -11.67 10.20 -12.43
C SER A 398 -10.87 10.92 -11.33
N LYS A 399 -10.78 12.25 -11.37
CA LYS A 399 -10.14 13.01 -10.30
C LYS A 399 -10.76 12.73 -8.93
N MET A 400 -12.09 12.63 -8.86
CA MET A 400 -12.76 12.43 -7.57
C MET A 400 -12.43 11.05 -6.98
N ALA A 401 -12.45 9.98 -7.78
CA ALA A 401 -12.01 8.66 -7.33
C ALA A 401 -10.50 8.59 -7.09
N PHE A 402 -9.71 9.40 -7.79
CA PHE A 402 -8.27 9.48 -7.59
C PHE A 402 -7.91 9.91 -6.16
N GLY A 403 -8.67 10.85 -5.56
CA GLY A 403 -8.47 11.32 -4.19
C GLY A 403 -8.43 10.20 -3.14
N THR A 404 -9.12 9.08 -3.39
CA THR A 404 -9.13 7.90 -2.51
C THR A 404 -8.19 6.78 -2.96
N THR A 405 -7.98 6.56 -4.26
CA THR A 405 -7.15 5.45 -4.76
C THR A 405 -5.65 5.71 -4.66
N ARG A 406 -5.23 6.99 -4.63
CA ARG A 406 -3.83 7.42 -4.64
C ARG A 406 -3.03 7.08 -3.37
N VAL A 407 -3.69 6.66 -2.30
CA VAL A 407 -3.00 6.36 -1.03
C VAL A 407 -2.17 5.10 -1.13
N MET A 408 -1.07 5.06 -0.38
CA MET A 408 0.00 4.09 -0.61
C MET A 408 -0.41 2.65 -0.32
N GLY A 409 -1.28 2.41 0.66
CA GLY A 409 -1.86 1.09 0.95
C GLY A 409 -2.61 0.53 -0.25
N THR A 410 -3.59 1.29 -0.75
CA THR A 410 -4.37 0.97 -1.96
C THR A 410 -3.48 0.80 -3.19
N CYS A 411 -2.49 1.67 -3.37
CA CYS A 411 -1.50 1.54 -4.45
C CYS A 411 -0.68 0.25 -4.35
N ALA A 412 -0.30 -0.20 -3.15
CA ALA A 412 0.48 -1.41 -2.95
C ALA A 412 -0.29 -2.68 -3.34
N VAL A 413 -1.55 -2.80 -2.89
CA VAL A 413 -2.40 -3.95 -3.26
C VAL A 413 -2.77 -3.94 -4.73
N GLY A 414 -3.01 -2.75 -5.32
CA GLY A 414 -3.17 -2.60 -6.77
C GLY A 414 -1.91 -2.99 -7.56
N GLY A 415 -0.73 -2.66 -7.01
CA GLY A 415 0.56 -3.11 -7.56
C GLY A 415 0.69 -4.63 -7.55
N GLN A 416 0.41 -5.28 -6.42
CA GLN A 416 0.43 -6.76 -6.34
C GLN A 416 -0.54 -7.40 -7.33
N ALA A 417 -1.74 -6.83 -7.52
CA ALA A 417 -2.69 -7.25 -8.54
C ALA A 417 -2.13 -7.15 -9.97
N ALA A 418 -1.58 -6.00 -10.33
CA ALA A 418 -0.97 -5.78 -11.65
C ALA A 418 0.19 -6.74 -11.92
N GLY A 419 1.07 -6.96 -10.94
CA GLY A 419 2.20 -7.89 -11.05
C GLY A 419 1.78 -9.35 -11.21
N THR A 420 0.79 -9.79 -10.43
CA THR A 420 0.23 -11.15 -10.54
C THR A 420 -0.40 -11.37 -11.92
N ALA A 421 -1.16 -10.39 -12.39
CA ALA A 421 -1.77 -10.42 -13.72
C ALA A 421 -0.73 -10.38 -14.85
N ALA A 422 0.37 -9.64 -14.70
CA ALA A 422 1.46 -9.64 -15.66
C ALA A 422 2.09 -11.03 -15.77
N ALA A 423 2.37 -11.71 -14.65
CA ALA A 423 2.86 -13.08 -14.69
C ALA A 423 1.85 -14.06 -15.33
N LEU A 424 0.55 -13.85 -15.11
CA LEU A 424 -0.49 -14.65 -15.75
C LEU A 424 -0.55 -14.44 -17.28
N ALA A 425 -0.39 -13.19 -17.72
CA ALA A 425 -0.27 -12.85 -19.13
C ALA A 425 0.96 -13.51 -19.77
N ILE A 426 2.12 -13.51 -19.09
CA ILE A 426 3.32 -14.25 -19.52
C ILE A 426 3.07 -15.76 -19.59
N LYS A 427 2.44 -16.34 -18.57
CA LYS A 427 2.13 -17.79 -18.50
C LYS A 427 1.30 -18.24 -19.69
N TYR A 428 0.33 -17.44 -20.13
CA TYR A 428 -0.55 -17.78 -21.24
C TYR A 428 -0.13 -17.20 -22.59
N GLY A 429 0.90 -16.34 -22.64
CA GLY A 429 1.33 -15.67 -23.86
C GLY A 429 0.27 -14.73 -24.43
N ILE A 430 -0.43 -14.02 -23.55
CA ILE A 430 -1.55 -13.11 -23.87
C ILE A 430 -1.24 -11.67 -23.43
N THR A 431 -2.01 -10.71 -23.92
CA THR A 431 -1.95 -9.32 -23.47
C THR A 431 -2.55 -9.15 -22.06
N PRO A 432 -2.19 -8.09 -21.31
CA PRO A 432 -2.89 -7.72 -20.08
C PRO A 432 -4.41 -7.66 -20.23
N LYS A 433 -4.94 -7.10 -21.32
CA LYS A 433 -6.39 -7.04 -21.54
C LYS A 433 -7.05 -8.42 -21.61
N GLU A 434 -6.38 -9.39 -22.23
CA GLU A 434 -6.89 -10.76 -22.38
C GLU A 434 -6.91 -11.55 -21.06
N VAL A 435 -6.16 -11.11 -20.03
CA VAL A 435 -6.23 -11.68 -18.67
C VAL A 435 -7.63 -11.54 -18.08
N SER A 436 -8.47 -10.61 -18.54
CA SER A 436 -9.88 -10.52 -18.14
C SER A 436 -10.65 -11.83 -18.34
N ALA A 437 -10.27 -12.67 -19.31
CA ALA A 437 -10.87 -14.00 -19.50
C ALA A 437 -10.45 -15.03 -18.43
N HIS A 438 -9.43 -14.72 -17.64
CA HIS A 438 -8.85 -15.53 -16.57
C HIS A 438 -9.02 -14.87 -15.18
N ILE A 439 -10.01 -13.98 -15.04
CA ILE A 439 -10.18 -13.15 -13.84
C ILE A 439 -10.35 -13.96 -12.56
N THR A 440 -11.03 -15.10 -12.61
CA THR A 440 -11.20 -15.99 -11.46
C THR A 440 -9.86 -16.57 -11.00
N GLU A 441 -8.98 -16.98 -11.93
CA GLU A 441 -7.64 -17.48 -11.59
C GLU A 441 -6.79 -16.38 -10.95
N LEU A 442 -6.87 -15.16 -11.48
CA LEU A 442 -6.19 -14.00 -10.90
C LEU A 442 -6.68 -13.73 -9.47
N GLN A 443 -7.99 -13.67 -9.25
CA GLN A 443 -8.59 -13.45 -7.93
C GLN A 443 -8.20 -14.54 -6.93
N GLN A 444 -8.31 -15.82 -7.32
CA GLN A 444 -7.93 -16.93 -6.43
C GLN A 444 -6.43 -16.95 -6.12
N THR A 445 -5.58 -16.56 -7.08
CA THR A 445 -4.14 -16.40 -6.87
C THR A 445 -3.84 -15.28 -5.87
N LEU A 446 -4.51 -14.13 -5.99
CA LEU A 446 -4.37 -13.01 -5.08
C LEU A 446 -4.80 -13.39 -3.65
N LEU A 447 -5.95 -14.04 -3.49
CA LEU A 447 -6.41 -14.54 -2.18
C LEU A 447 -5.42 -15.55 -1.58
N LYS A 448 -4.86 -16.47 -2.40
CA LYS A 448 -3.82 -17.43 -1.98
C LYS A 448 -2.52 -16.76 -1.55
N GLN A 449 -2.27 -15.53 -2.01
CA GLN A 449 -1.14 -14.67 -1.68
C GLN A 449 -1.48 -13.61 -0.63
N ASP A 450 -2.48 -13.88 0.22
CA ASP A 450 -2.93 -13.05 1.34
C ASP A 450 -3.47 -11.67 0.92
N CYS A 451 -3.81 -11.42 -0.34
CA CYS A 451 -4.61 -10.23 -0.68
C CYS A 451 -6.05 -10.39 -0.18
N TYR A 452 -6.69 -9.26 0.10
CA TYR A 452 -8.13 -9.20 0.33
C TYR A 452 -8.83 -8.56 -0.86
N ILE A 453 -9.94 -9.16 -1.27
CA ILE A 453 -10.82 -8.63 -2.31
C ILE A 453 -12.25 -8.64 -1.72
N PRO A 454 -12.79 -7.49 -1.31
CA PRO A 454 -14.12 -7.41 -0.71
C PRO A 454 -15.19 -8.10 -1.55
N GLY A 455 -15.96 -8.99 -0.92
CA GLY A 455 -17.00 -9.77 -1.58
C GLY A 455 -16.54 -11.09 -2.21
N PHE A 456 -15.24 -11.42 -2.13
CA PHE A 456 -14.69 -12.66 -2.68
C PHE A 456 -14.07 -13.52 -1.59
N ALA A 457 -14.28 -14.84 -1.72
CA ALA A 457 -13.71 -15.85 -0.84
C ALA A 457 -12.87 -16.84 -1.65
N ASN A 458 -12.01 -17.58 -0.95
CA ASN A 458 -11.30 -18.72 -1.52
C ASN A 458 -12.31 -19.77 -1.99
N THR A 459 -12.29 -20.02 -3.28
CA THR A 459 -13.08 -21.05 -3.95
C THR A 459 -12.22 -22.03 -4.74
N ASP A 460 -10.89 -21.98 -4.56
CA ASP A 460 -9.93 -22.86 -5.17
C ASP A 460 -10.26 -24.34 -4.88
N GLU A 461 -10.50 -25.12 -5.93
CA GLU A 461 -10.82 -26.55 -5.81
C GLU A 461 -9.58 -27.39 -5.46
N ALA A 462 -8.38 -26.86 -5.71
CA ALA A 462 -7.13 -27.52 -5.33
C ALA A 462 -6.86 -27.39 -3.82
N ASP A 463 -7.54 -26.49 -3.11
CA ASP A 463 -7.48 -26.40 -1.66
C ASP A 463 -8.35 -27.49 -1.02
N ILE A 464 -7.73 -28.64 -0.74
CA ILE A 464 -8.42 -29.81 -0.21
C ILE A 464 -8.91 -29.61 1.23
N ALA A 465 -8.39 -28.60 1.97
CA ALA A 465 -8.81 -28.29 3.33
C ALA A 465 -10.30 -27.95 3.42
N ARG A 466 -10.87 -27.38 2.35
CA ARG A 466 -12.28 -26.97 2.26
C ARG A 466 -13.28 -28.12 2.39
N ASN A 467 -12.83 -29.35 2.16
CA ASN A 467 -13.64 -30.56 2.31
C ASN A 467 -13.42 -31.28 3.64
N ALA A 468 -12.59 -30.72 4.53
CA ALA A 468 -12.26 -31.34 5.81
C ALA A 468 -13.38 -31.14 6.83
N LYS A 469 -13.55 -32.12 7.72
CA LYS A 469 -14.24 -31.92 8.99
C LYS A 469 -13.27 -31.24 9.96
N VAL A 470 -13.67 -30.09 10.51
CA VAL A 470 -12.84 -29.34 11.45
C VAL A 470 -13.23 -29.65 12.90
N THR A 471 -12.24 -29.90 13.75
CA THR A 471 -12.40 -30.01 15.21
C THR A 471 -11.28 -29.25 15.90
N ALA A 472 -11.50 -28.77 17.12
CA ALA A 472 -10.48 -28.06 17.89
C ALA A 472 -10.53 -28.46 19.36
N SER A 473 -9.46 -28.12 20.11
CA SER A 473 -9.42 -28.33 21.56
C SER A 473 -10.46 -27.51 22.31
N SER A 474 -10.80 -26.35 21.78
CA SER A 474 -11.79 -25.41 22.28
C SER A 474 -12.14 -24.39 21.19
N GLU A 475 -13.26 -23.69 21.33
CA GLU A 475 -13.67 -22.61 20.44
C GLU A 475 -14.42 -21.53 21.23
N MET A 476 -14.14 -20.26 20.92
CA MET A 476 -14.87 -19.12 21.49
C MET A 476 -16.15 -18.85 20.69
N PRO A 477 -17.25 -18.38 21.32
CA PRO A 477 -18.48 -18.05 20.60
C PRO A 477 -18.27 -17.03 19.49
N GLY A 478 -18.70 -17.34 18.26
CA GLY A 478 -18.50 -16.50 17.06
C GLY A 478 -17.15 -16.69 16.36
N SER A 479 -16.25 -17.49 16.96
CA SER A 479 -14.93 -17.83 16.43
C SER A 479 -14.77 -19.36 16.34
N GLU A 480 -15.78 -20.01 15.78
CA GLU A 480 -15.86 -21.47 15.64
C GLU A 480 -14.72 -22.04 14.80
N ALA A 481 -14.31 -23.28 15.10
CA ALA A 481 -13.18 -23.91 14.40
C ALA A 481 -13.41 -24.01 12.88
N ALA A 482 -14.66 -24.18 12.44
CA ALA A 482 -15.03 -24.29 11.03
C ALA A 482 -14.70 -23.04 10.19
N ASN A 483 -14.49 -21.88 10.82
CA ASN A 483 -14.19 -20.63 10.12
C ASN A 483 -12.87 -20.70 9.34
N VAL A 484 -11.89 -21.52 9.78
CA VAL A 484 -10.57 -21.58 9.13
C VAL A 484 -10.58 -22.15 7.70
N ILE A 485 -11.70 -22.72 7.25
CA ILE A 485 -11.85 -23.27 5.89
C ILE A 485 -13.00 -22.63 5.12
N ASN A 486 -13.57 -21.52 5.61
CA ASN A 486 -14.69 -20.84 4.95
C ASN A 486 -14.25 -19.95 3.77
N GLY A 487 -12.94 -19.76 3.61
CA GLY A 487 -12.32 -19.02 2.51
C GLY A 487 -12.21 -17.51 2.73
N VAL A 488 -12.54 -17.01 3.92
CA VAL A 488 -12.41 -15.59 4.29
C VAL A 488 -11.36 -15.45 5.37
N ALA A 489 -10.19 -14.95 5.01
CA ALA A 489 -9.04 -14.92 5.92
C ALA A 489 -9.00 -13.69 6.84
N ARG A 490 -10.13 -13.07 7.18
CA ARG A 490 -10.17 -11.88 8.03
C ARG A 490 -11.57 -11.64 8.61
N LYS A 491 -11.65 -10.84 9.66
CA LYS A 491 -12.92 -10.29 10.13
C LYS A 491 -13.59 -9.44 9.03
N VAL A 492 -14.87 -9.68 8.81
CA VAL A 492 -15.71 -8.93 7.86
C VAL A 492 -17.02 -8.58 8.56
N GLU A 493 -17.29 -7.28 8.69
CA GLU A 493 -18.45 -6.76 9.44
C GLU A 493 -18.48 -7.38 10.87
N ASP A 494 -19.58 -8.02 11.24
CA ASP A 494 -19.76 -8.66 12.54
C ASP A 494 -19.21 -10.11 12.60
N SER A 495 -18.74 -10.66 11.47
CA SER A 495 -18.22 -12.03 11.40
C SER A 495 -16.71 -12.07 11.67
N GLU A 496 -16.29 -12.73 12.74
CA GLU A 496 -14.87 -12.85 13.11
C GLU A 496 -14.04 -13.58 12.05
N ASN A 497 -14.63 -14.59 11.39
CA ASN A 497 -13.99 -15.47 10.41
C ASN A 497 -12.62 -16.00 10.88
N ALA A 498 -12.48 -16.22 12.18
CA ALA A 498 -11.32 -16.83 12.79
C ALA A 498 -11.76 -18.01 13.64
N TRP A 499 -10.87 -18.96 13.83
CA TRP A 499 -10.90 -19.80 15.01
C TRP A 499 -10.17 -19.09 16.15
N GLU A 500 -10.79 -19.05 17.33
CA GLU A 500 -10.13 -18.63 18.58
C GLU A 500 -10.26 -19.73 19.64
N SER A 501 -9.14 -20.11 20.25
CA SER A 501 -9.12 -21.09 21.33
C SER A 501 -9.49 -20.48 22.69
N ALA A 502 -9.72 -21.33 23.70
CA ALA A 502 -9.58 -20.93 25.09
C ALA A 502 -8.14 -20.44 25.37
N PRO A 503 -7.90 -19.70 26.48
CA PRO A 503 -6.57 -19.22 26.81
C PRO A 503 -5.52 -20.34 26.86
N LEU A 504 -4.32 -20.08 26.32
CA LEU A 504 -3.19 -21.03 26.30
C LEU A 504 -2.75 -21.47 27.70
N SER A 505 -3.10 -20.71 28.75
CA SER A 505 -2.87 -21.08 30.14
C SER A 505 -3.80 -22.18 30.66
N GLU A 506 -4.90 -22.46 29.96
CA GLU A 506 -5.93 -23.42 30.38
C GLU A 506 -5.77 -24.80 29.71
N GLY A 507 -4.90 -24.92 28.70
CA GLY A 507 -4.61 -26.16 28.01
C GLY A 507 -3.91 -25.96 26.67
N GLU A 508 -3.70 -27.06 25.95
CA GLU A 508 -3.16 -26.99 24.59
C GLU A 508 -4.22 -26.44 23.61
N ALA A 509 -3.82 -25.46 22.80
CA ALA A 509 -4.62 -24.98 21.68
C ALA A 509 -4.24 -25.75 20.41
N TRP A 510 -5.16 -26.58 19.91
CA TRP A 510 -4.98 -27.26 18.63
C TRP A 510 -6.26 -27.21 17.81
N ILE A 511 -6.09 -27.17 16.49
CA ILE A 511 -7.15 -27.33 15.50
C ILE A 511 -6.76 -28.44 14.53
N ARG A 512 -7.73 -29.29 14.19
CA ARG A 512 -7.55 -30.48 13.37
C ARG A 512 -8.53 -30.48 12.21
N LEU A 513 -8.01 -30.74 11.02
CA LEU A 513 -8.74 -30.95 9.79
C LEU A 513 -8.67 -32.44 9.45
N ASP A 514 -9.81 -33.12 9.41
CA ASP A 514 -9.94 -34.51 8.99
C ASP A 514 -10.52 -34.57 7.57
N LEU A 515 -9.72 -35.06 6.63
CA LEU A 515 -10.13 -35.26 5.24
C LEU A 515 -11.03 -36.52 5.13
N PRO A 516 -11.98 -36.55 4.18
CA PRO A 516 -12.84 -37.72 3.98
C PRO A 516 -12.09 -39.01 3.63
N GLU A 517 -10.93 -38.87 2.98
CA GLU A 517 -10.02 -39.95 2.59
C GLU A 517 -8.60 -39.38 2.47
N PRO A 518 -7.55 -40.23 2.53
CA PRO A 518 -6.18 -39.77 2.29
C PRO A 518 -6.04 -39.06 0.94
N LYS A 519 -5.32 -37.93 0.94
CA LYS A 519 -5.02 -37.12 -0.25
C LYS A 519 -3.52 -36.79 -0.31
N PRO A 520 -2.97 -36.57 -1.52
CA PRO A 520 -1.63 -36.02 -1.66
C PRO A 520 -1.59 -34.59 -1.14
N VAL A 521 -0.59 -34.28 -0.30
CA VAL A 521 -0.32 -32.95 0.24
C VAL A 521 1.14 -32.60 -0.04
N SER A 522 1.36 -31.43 -0.61
CA SER A 522 2.66 -30.86 -0.96
C SER A 522 2.93 -29.52 -0.28
N GLN A 523 1.88 -28.81 0.13
CA GLN A 523 2.02 -27.49 0.74
C GLN A 523 0.89 -27.20 1.73
N LEU A 524 1.24 -26.54 2.83
CA LEU A 524 0.30 -25.97 3.79
C LEU A 524 0.38 -24.45 3.76
N ARG A 525 -0.75 -23.78 3.94
CA ARG A 525 -0.80 -22.32 4.15
C ARG A 525 -1.62 -22.00 5.37
N LEU A 526 -1.05 -21.20 6.27
CA LEU A 526 -1.68 -20.77 7.52
C LEU A 526 -1.71 -19.25 7.54
N THR A 527 -2.89 -18.66 7.69
CA THR A 527 -3.06 -17.21 7.84
C THR A 527 -3.44 -16.89 9.28
N PHE A 528 -2.58 -16.16 9.96
CA PHE A 528 -2.77 -15.77 11.37
C PHE A 528 -3.31 -14.34 11.52
N ASP A 529 -3.76 -13.99 12.72
CA ASP A 529 -4.29 -12.66 13.00
C ASP A 529 -3.21 -11.67 13.44
N PRO A 530 -2.84 -10.65 12.62
CA PRO A 530 -1.93 -9.59 13.05
C PRO A 530 -2.67 -8.39 13.66
N ASN A 531 -3.98 -8.52 13.93
CA ASN A 531 -4.90 -7.43 14.25
C ASN A 531 -4.96 -6.37 13.14
N LEU A 532 -5.87 -6.58 12.18
CA LEU A 532 -6.04 -5.72 11.00
C LEU A 532 -6.66 -4.33 11.31
N SER A 533 -6.97 -4.07 12.58
CA SER A 533 -7.43 -2.77 13.08
C SER A 533 -6.29 -1.92 13.66
N ARG A 534 -5.18 -2.52 14.08
CA ARG A 534 -4.07 -1.79 14.71
C ARG A 534 -3.04 -1.32 13.70
N GLU A 535 -2.63 -0.07 13.82
CA GLU A 535 -1.60 0.52 12.97
C GLU A 535 -0.21 -0.04 13.28
N ILE A 536 0.56 -0.35 12.24
CA ILE A 536 1.93 -0.89 12.35
C ILE A 536 2.94 -0.23 11.39
N MET A 537 2.50 0.77 10.62
CA MET A 537 3.30 1.44 9.60
C MET A 537 4.31 2.44 10.18
N PRO A 538 5.47 2.66 9.53
CA PRO A 538 6.39 3.75 9.90
C PRO A 538 5.71 5.12 9.89
N SER A 539 6.03 5.98 10.85
CA SER A 539 5.52 7.34 10.92
C SER A 539 6.51 8.29 11.60
N ILE A 540 6.63 9.50 11.07
CA ILE A 540 7.38 10.60 11.72
C ILE A 540 6.61 11.27 12.85
N THR A 541 5.30 11.03 12.96
CA THR A 541 4.42 11.62 13.99
C THR A 541 4.45 10.79 15.27
N ALA A 542 4.87 11.38 16.40
CA ALA A 542 4.96 10.66 17.68
C ALA A 542 3.63 10.06 18.14
N THR A 543 2.53 10.80 18.01
CA THR A 543 1.20 10.33 18.45
C THR A 543 0.79 9.04 17.71
N VAL A 544 1.08 8.95 16.41
CA VAL A 544 0.81 7.74 15.63
C VAL A 544 1.71 6.60 16.11
N ARG A 545 3.02 6.82 16.27
CA ARG A 545 3.95 5.78 16.77
C ARG A 545 3.55 5.25 18.15
N ASN A 546 3.14 6.12 19.06
CA ASN A 546 2.80 5.75 20.44
C ASN A 546 1.51 4.93 20.56
N ARG A 547 0.66 4.92 19.53
CA ARG A 547 -0.56 4.10 19.46
C ARG A 547 -0.29 2.65 19.00
N GLN A 548 0.87 2.42 18.38
CA GLN A 548 1.26 1.11 17.86
C GLN A 548 1.82 0.23 18.99
N CYS A 549 1.75 -1.10 18.86
CA CYS A 549 2.53 -1.98 19.73
C CYS A 549 4.03 -1.77 19.46
N LYS A 550 4.90 -1.90 20.47
CA LYS A 550 6.35 -1.74 20.27
C LYS A 550 6.94 -2.91 19.49
N GLY A 551 6.53 -4.13 19.82
CA GLY A 551 6.97 -5.39 19.20
C GLY A 551 6.08 -5.83 18.04
N MET A 552 5.88 -7.14 17.92
CA MET A 552 4.93 -7.72 16.98
C MET A 552 3.48 -7.50 17.47
N PRO A 553 2.46 -7.60 16.59
CA PRO A 553 1.07 -7.64 17.03
C PRO A 553 0.81 -8.76 18.03
N ASP A 554 0.04 -8.47 19.06
CA ASP A 554 -0.11 -9.31 20.24
C ASP A 554 -0.82 -10.64 19.87
N GLU A 555 -1.82 -10.57 18.99
CA GLU A 555 -2.66 -11.65 18.47
C GLU A 555 -1.92 -12.63 17.55
N LEU A 556 -0.78 -12.22 17.00
CA LEU A 556 -0.09 -13.00 16.00
C LEU A 556 0.50 -14.27 16.64
N VAL A 557 0.19 -15.42 16.05
CA VAL A 557 0.75 -16.71 16.48
C VAL A 557 2.27 -16.68 16.33
N LYS A 558 2.99 -17.03 17.40
CA LYS A 558 4.45 -16.95 17.49
C LYS A 558 5.09 -18.33 17.36
N ASP A 559 4.62 -19.29 18.16
CA ASP A 559 5.17 -20.65 18.17
C ASP A 559 4.03 -21.65 17.91
N TYR A 560 4.23 -22.52 16.92
CA TYR A 560 3.25 -23.53 16.54
C TYR A 560 3.91 -24.75 15.89
N ALA A 561 3.17 -25.86 15.82
CA ALA A 561 3.55 -27.07 15.12
C ALA A 561 2.45 -27.47 14.14
N VAL A 562 2.87 -28.07 13.01
CA VAL A 562 1.97 -28.74 12.07
C VAL A 562 2.31 -30.21 12.05
N THR A 563 1.30 -31.08 12.08
CA THR A 563 1.45 -32.53 12.01
C THR A 563 0.45 -33.08 11.01
N LEU A 564 0.93 -33.73 9.95
CA LEU A 564 0.10 -34.50 9.02
C LEU A 564 0.16 -35.98 9.38
N LYS A 565 -1.00 -36.64 9.28
CA LYS A 565 -1.11 -38.08 9.52
C LYS A 565 -1.83 -38.81 8.38
N LYS A 566 -1.53 -40.10 8.28
CA LYS A 566 -2.28 -41.10 7.52
C LYS A 566 -2.68 -42.22 8.48
N GLY A 567 -3.95 -42.26 8.85
CA GLY A 567 -4.41 -43.03 10.00
C GLY A 567 -3.70 -42.57 11.27
N ASP A 568 -2.99 -43.48 11.93
CA ASP A 568 -2.22 -43.17 13.15
C ASP A 568 -0.75 -42.79 12.87
N GLU A 569 -0.27 -42.97 11.63
CA GLU A 569 1.11 -42.70 11.25
C GLU A 569 1.32 -41.21 10.98
N VAL A 570 2.34 -40.61 11.62
CA VAL A 570 2.79 -39.25 11.32
C VAL A 570 3.63 -39.29 10.06
N VAL A 571 3.13 -38.68 8.98
CA VAL A 571 3.81 -38.63 7.68
C VAL A 571 4.61 -37.34 7.50
N PHE A 572 4.29 -36.28 8.24
CA PHE A 572 5.06 -35.04 8.28
C PHE A 572 4.83 -34.29 9.59
N GLU A 573 5.88 -33.71 10.15
CA GLU A 573 5.80 -32.81 11.30
C GLU A 573 6.80 -31.66 11.14
N LYS A 574 6.37 -30.44 11.47
CA LYS A 574 7.26 -29.27 11.52
C LYS A 574 6.90 -28.36 12.67
N LYS A 575 7.90 -27.96 13.44
CA LYS A 575 7.78 -26.94 14.50
C LYS A 575 8.32 -25.62 13.99
N ILE A 576 7.57 -24.55 14.23
CA ILE A 576 7.92 -23.18 13.88
C ILE A 576 7.95 -22.38 15.18
N ALA A 577 9.04 -21.65 15.39
CA ALA A 577 9.23 -20.80 16.55
C ALA A 577 9.60 -19.37 16.12
N GLY A 578 9.10 -18.38 16.86
CA GLY A 578 9.36 -16.97 16.61
C GLY A 578 8.77 -16.46 15.29
N ASN A 579 7.64 -17.03 14.86
CA ASN A 579 6.85 -16.52 13.74
C ASN A 579 6.51 -15.04 13.97
N TYR A 580 6.59 -14.28 12.90
CA TYR A 580 6.33 -12.85 12.88
C TYR A 580 5.57 -12.46 11.61
N GLN A 581 5.21 -13.43 10.78
CA GLN A 581 4.47 -13.21 9.55
C GLN A 581 3.04 -13.70 9.70
N ARG A 582 2.12 -13.01 9.02
CA ARG A 582 0.70 -13.37 8.96
C ARG A 582 0.50 -14.64 8.14
N LEU A 583 0.96 -14.64 6.89
CA LEU A 583 0.88 -15.80 6.00
C LEU A 583 2.14 -16.65 6.17
N ASN A 584 1.96 -17.90 6.60
CA ASN A 584 3.02 -18.91 6.66
C ASN A 584 2.77 -19.94 5.57
N VAL A 585 3.67 -20.00 4.59
CA VAL A 585 3.68 -21.03 3.54
C VAL A 585 4.70 -22.09 3.93
N ILE A 586 4.24 -23.33 4.02
CA ILE A 586 5.06 -24.49 4.41
C ILE A 586 5.07 -25.46 3.24
N ASP A 587 6.11 -25.38 2.42
CA ASP A 587 6.41 -26.41 1.42
C ASP A 587 6.92 -27.67 2.11
N LEU A 588 6.33 -28.81 1.75
CA LEU A 588 6.81 -30.11 2.20
C LEU A 588 8.02 -30.54 1.34
N PRO A 589 8.99 -31.27 1.92
CA PRO A 589 10.15 -31.74 1.17
C PRO A 589 9.77 -32.74 0.05
N GLU A 590 8.67 -33.46 0.23
CA GLU A 590 8.07 -34.36 -0.74
C GLU A 590 6.55 -34.39 -0.55
N THR A 591 5.81 -34.75 -1.61
CA THR A 591 4.36 -34.95 -1.51
C THR A 591 4.07 -36.17 -0.64
N VAL A 592 3.25 -36.02 0.39
CA VAL A 592 2.84 -37.09 1.30
C VAL A 592 1.36 -37.37 1.19
N GLU A 593 0.95 -38.63 1.36
CA GLU A 593 -0.46 -38.98 1.50
C GLU A 593 -0.90 -38.76 2.95
N ALA A 594 -1.87 -37.88 3.19
CA ALA A 594 -2.39 -37.59 4.52
C ALA A 594 -3.92 -37.56 4.52
N ASP A 595 -4.54 -38.01 5.61
CA ASP A 595 -5.98 -37.88 5.88
C ASP A 595 -6.30 -36.89 7.00
N SER A 596 -5.29 -36.38 7.70
CA SER A 596 -5.51 -35.34 8.71
C SER A 596 -4.33 -34.39 8.87
N LEU A 597 -4.65 -33.13 9.19
CA LEU A 597 -3.73 -32.09 9.62
C LEU A 597 -4.09 -31.66 11.02
N THR A 598 -3.11 -31.52 11.92
CA THR A 598 -3.26 -30.83 13.20
C THR A 598 -2.30 -29.65 13.26
N VAL A 599 -2.82 -28.48 13.62
CA VAL A 599 -2.04 -27.28 13.94
C VAL A 599 -2.14 -27.05 15.44
N THR A 600 -1.01 -27.13 16.15
CA THR A 600 -0.94 -26.90 17.60
C THR A 600 -0.21 -25.59 17.85
N VAL A 601 -0.88 -24.64 18.50
CA VAL A 601 -0.30 -23.34 18.86
C VAL A 601 0.18 -23.39 20.30
N THR A 602 1.45 -23.06 20.52
CA THR A 602 2.10 -23.09 21.83
C THR A 602 2.42 -21.71 22.38
N ALA A 603 2.49 -20.69 21.53
CA ALA A 603 2.64 -19.30 21.96
C ALA A 603 2.13 -18.31 20.92
N THR A 604 1.62 -17.17 21.40
CA THR A 604 1.43 -15.93 20.65
C THR A 604 2.52 -14.93 21.05
N HIS A 605 2.49 -13.70 20.52
CA HIS A 605 3.38 -12.65 21.01
C HIS A 605 2.96 -12.16 22.38
N ASP A 606 1.68 -11.82 22.60
CA ASP A 606 1.16 -11.38 23.91
C ASP A 606 -0.36 -11.61 24.11
N HIS A 607 -1.08 -12.15 23.12
CA HIS A 607 -2.52 -12.44 23.23
C HIS A 607 -2.80 -13.80 23.93
N PRO A 608 -3.77 -13.90 24.85
CA PRO A 608 -3.95 -15.10 25.68
C PRO A 608 -4.39 -16.36 24.92
N ALA A 609 -4.97 -16.25 23.73
CA ALA A 609 -5.54 -17.36 22.96
C ALA A 609 -4.85 -17.54 21.59
N ALA A 610 -5.01 -18.71 20.97
CA ALA A 610 -4.62 -18.90 19.58
C ALA A 610 -5.69 -18.34 18.64
N ARG A 611 -5.29 -17.55 17.63
CA ARG A 611 -6.18 -17.04 16.58
C ARG A 611 -5.66 -17.42 15.19
N ILE A 612 -6.48 -18.11 14.40
CA ILE A 612 -6.17 -18.52 13.02
C ILE A 612 -7.33 -18.12 12.12
N PHE A 613 -7.04 -17.36 11.06
CA PHE A 613 -8.05 -16.96 10.09
C PHE A 613 -8.29 -18.03 9.03
N GLU A 614 -7.24 -18.66 8.49
CA GLU A 614 -7.40 -19.61 7.41
C GLU A 614 -6.33 -20.71 7.43
N ILE A 615 -6.73 -21.92 7.06
CA ILE A 615 -5.86 -23.07 6.83
C ILE A 615 -6.17 -23.64 5.44
N ARG A 616 -5.16 -23.67 4.57
CA ARG A 616 -5.24 -24.30 3.24
C ARG A 616 -4.28 -25.47 3.12
N MET A 617 -4.69 -26.48 2.35
CA MET A 617 -3.92 -27.69 2.08
C MET A 617 -3.91 -27.94 0.56
N TYR A 618 -2.73 -28.10 -0.03
CA TYR A 618 -2.52 -28.28 -1.48
C TYR A 618 -1.63 -29.48 -1.79
#